data_AF-A0A0G2FBE7-F1
#
_entry.id   AF-A0A0G2FBE7-F1
#
_cell.length_a   1.000
_cell.length_b   1.000
_cell.length_c   1.000
_cell.angle_alpha   90.00
_cell.angle_beta   90.00
_cell.angle_gamma   90.00
#
_symmetry.space_group_name_H-M   'P 1'
#
loop_
_entity.id
_entity.type
_entity.pdbx_description
1 polymer ?
#
loop_
_entity_poly.entity_id
_entity_poly.type
_entity_poly.pdbx_seq_one_letter_code
_entity_poly.pdbx_strand_id
1 'polypeptide(L)'
;MVRIKERYLLVDIVYPEAAQNQAKAGLPDLLVYNQPTANACIARSIQYAIKAQVTELFGDYGAGAIERSLRVKYLSNATSTCILQCSREHYRLVWAALTMMKNVPTKQGPGLPCIFRVVRVSGTIKKVEEEAIRRAKQLILAAKDEMAGNETSALQSLFGAKNSTNDVAMVDRDDESDLDAGDSEENG
;
A
#
# COMPACT_ATOMS: atom_id res chain seq x y z
N MET A 1 -20.11 0.13 24.15
CA MET A 1 -20.07 1.26 23.18
C MET A 1 -19.41 0.78 21.90
N VAL A 2 -20.14 0.67 20.79
CA VAL A 2 -19.63 0.11 19.52
C VAL A 2 -19.24 1.25 18.57
N ARG A 3 -18.08 1.14 17.92
CA ARG A 3 -17.59 2.11 16.91
C ARG A 3 -17.18 1.39 15.64
N ILE A 4 -17.46 1.99 14.49
CA ILE A 4 -16.99 1.49 13.19
C ILE A 4 -15.46 1.57 13.16
N LYS A 5 -14.81 0.50 12.69
CA LYS A 5 -13.34 0.40 12.60
C LYS A 5 -12.92 0.54 11.15
N GLU A 6 -12.07 1.51 10.88
CA GLU A 6 -11.53 1.75 9.54
C GLU A 6 -10.08 1.29 9.43
N ARG A 7 -9.62 1.19 8.18
CA ARG A 7 -8.23 0.94 7.81
C ARG A 7 -7.78 1.98 6.78
N TYR A 8 -6.53 2.39 6.94
CA TYR A 8 -5.84 3.34 6.09
C TYR A 8 -4.73 2.60 5.34
N LEU A 9 -4.75 2.68 4.01
CA LEU A 9 -3.72 2.11 3.15
C LEU A 9 -2.85 3.25 2.62
N LEU A 10 -1.54 3.11 2.82
CA LEU A 10 -0.53 3.91 2.14
C LEU A 10 -0.17 3.22 0.83
N VAL A 11 -0.33 3.91 -0.29
CA VAL A 11 -0.08 3.36 -1.62
C VAL A 11 0.85 4.28 -2.38
N ASP A 12 1.87 3.71 -3.01
CA ASP A 12 2.76 4.39 -3.93
C ASP A 12 2.50 3.90 -5.35
N ILE A 13 2.48 4.82 -6.32
CA ILE A 13 2.32 4.52 -7.73
C ILE A 13 3.71 4.57 -8.38
N VAL A 14 4.12 3.45 -8.97
CA VAL A 14 5.44 3.27 -9.59
C VAL A 14 5.28 3.10 -11.11
N TYR A 15 6.19 3.69 -11.88
CA TYR A 15 6.11 3.70 -13.35
C TYR A 15 7.31 2.98 -13.99
N PRO A 16 7.27 1.64 -14.12
CA PRO A 16 8.42 0.87 -14.62
C PRO A 16 8.69 1.05 -16.13
N GLU A 17 7.67 1.29 -16.95
CA GLU A 17 7.88 1.46 -18.40
C GLU A 17 8.38 2.87 -18.75
N ALA A 18 7.88 3.89 -18.03
CA ALA A 18 8.46 5.24 -18.10
C ALA A 18 9.92 5.23 -17.60
N ALA A 19 10.22 4.34 -16.65
CA ALA A 19 11.58 4.12 -16.16
C ALA A 19 12.52 3.57 -17.23
N GLN A 20 12.10 2.56 -17.99
CA GLN A 20 12.92 1.98 -19.07
C GLN A 20 13.30 2.99 -20.16
N ASN A 21 12.40 3.92 -20.48
CA ASN A 21 12.68 4.96 -21.47
C ASN A 21 13.68 6.02 -20.96
N GLN A 22 13.67 6.30 -19.66
CA GLN A 22 14.51 7.34 -19.03
C GLN A 22 15.81 6.82 -18.40
N ALA A 23 15.97 5.50 -18.17
CA ALA A 23 17.22 4.89 -17.72
C ALA A 23 18.40 5.18 -18.69
N LYS A 24 18.11 5.58 -19.93
CA LYS A 24 19.10 6.05 -20.91
C LYS A 24 19.68 7.44 -20.62
N ALA A 25 19.13 8.17 -19.64
CA ALA A 25 19.52 9.56 -19.32
C ALA A 25 20.52 9.68 -18.16
N GLY A 26 21.03 8.58 -17.59
CA GLY A 26 22.03 8.60 -16.51
C GLY A 26 21.49 9.08 -15.15
N LEU A 27 20.18 8.97 -14.94
CA LEU A 27 19.53 9.29 -13.66
C LEU A 27 19.54 8.06 -12.73
N PRO A 28 19.64 8.26 -11.40
CA PRO A 28 19.48 7.21 -10.39
C PRO A 28 18.19 6.40 -10.59
N ASP A 29 18.29 5.07 -10.53
CA ASP A 29 17.18 4.14 -10.78
C ASP A 29 16.00 4.42 -9.84
N LEU A 30 16.28 4.80 -8.58
CA LEU A 30 15.24 5.12 -7.60
C LEU A 30 14.37 6.32 -7.99
N LEU A 31 14.94 7.32 -8.65
CA LEU A 31 14.20 8.49 -9.14
C LEU A 31 13.40 8.15 -10.38
N VAL A 32 13.97 7.29 -11.21
CA VAL A 32 13.39 6.85 -12.47
C VAL A 32 12.15 5.98 -12.23
N TYR A 33 12.10 5.17 -11.17
CA TYR A 33 10.88 4.44 -10.79
C TYR A 33 9.79 5.30 -10.12
N ASN A 34 10.19 6.28 -9.30
CA ASN A 34 9.27 7.11 -8.51
C ASN A 34 8.94 8.44 -9.22
N GLN A 35 8.78 8.40 -10.53
CA GLN A 35 8.47 9.59 -11.32
C GLN A 35 7.14 10.24 -10.88
N PRO A 36 7.05 11.58 -10.94
CA PRO A 36 5.80 12.28 -10.71
C PRO A 36 4.70 11.83 -11.66
N THR A 37 3.51 11.64 -11.13
CA THR A 37 2.32 11.39 -11.94
C THR A 37 1.97 12.66 -12.69
N ALA A 38 1.73 12.56 -14.01
CA ALA A 38 1.31 13.70 -14.82
C ALA A 38 0.11 14.43 -14.16
N ASN A 39 0.11 15.75 -14.22
CA ASN A 39 -0.77 16.66 -13.46
C ASN A 39 -2.30 16.51 -13.71
N ALA A 40 -2.74 15.46 -14.39
CA ALA A 40 -4.13 15.19 -14.73
C ALA A 40 -4.79 14.08 -13.89
N CYS A 41 -4.08 13.47 -12.93
CA CYS A 41 -4.67 12.49 -12.01
C CYS A 41 -5.46 13.18 -10.88
N ILE A 42 -6.70 12.75 -10.65
CA ILE A 42 -7.61 13.32 -9.65
C ILE A 42 -8.02 12.24 -8.65
N ALA A 43 -8.15 12.60 -7.37
CA ALA A 43 -8.57 11.66 -6.32
C ALA A 43 -9.88 10.91 -6.65
N ARG A 44 -10.85 11.60 -7.24
CA ARG A 44 -12.12 11.01 -7.70
C ARG A 44 -11.92 9.97 -8.81
N SER A 45 -11.01 10.21 -9.76
CA SER A 45 -10.77 9.24 -10.84
C SER A 45 -10.14 7.96 -10.30
N ILE A 46 -9.20 8.07 -9.35
CA ILE A 46 -8.63 6.92 -8.63
C ILE A 46 -9.74 6.14 -7.90
N GLN A 47 -10.61 6.83 -7.17
CA GLN A 47 -11.70 6.18 -6.43
C GLN A 47 -12.62 5.38 -7.37
N TYR A 48 -12.99 5.96 -8.51
CA TYR A 48 -13.81 5.26 -9.51
C TYR A 48 -13.08 4.08 -10.15
N ALA A 49 -11.79 4.23 -10.46
CA ALA A 49 -11.01 3.15 -11.04
C ALA A 49 -10.85 1.97 -10.07
N ILE A 50 -10.62 2.23 -8.79
CA ILE A 50 -10.59 1.18 -7.76
C ILE A 50 -11.94 0.47 -7.67
N LYS A 51 -13.06 1.22 -7.69
CA LYS A 51 -14.40 0.63 -7.68
C LYS A 51 -14.65 -0.25 -8.90
N ALA A 52 -14.33 0.25 -10.10
CA ALA A 52 -14.45 -0.50 -11.33
C ALA A 52 -13.63 -1.80 -11.29
N GLN A 53 -12.39 -1.74 -10.78
CA GLN A 53 -11.54 -2.92 -10.63
C GLN A 53 -12.08 -3.91 -9.61
N VAL A 54 -12.66 -3.43 -8.50
CA VAL A 54 -13.31 -4.29 -7.51
C VAL A 54 -14.55 -4.96 -8.10
N THR A 55 -15.36 -4.24 -8.88
CA THR A 55 -16.50 -4.82 -9.59
C THR A 55 -16.06 -5.89 -10.58
N GLU A 56 -14.95 -5.66 -11.31
CA GLU A 56 -14.40 -6.63 -12.26
C GLU A 56 -13.92 -7.92 -11.56
N LEU A 57 -13.23 -7.80 -10.41
CA LEU A 57 -12.65 -8.94 -9.71
C LEU A 57 -13.64 -9.69 -8.80
N PHE A 58 -14.54 -8.96 -8.15
CA PHE A 58 -15.39 -9.48 -7.06
C PHE A 58 -16.89 -9.32 -7.33
N GLY A 59 -17.27 -8.79 -8.49
CA GLY A 59 -18.66 -8.57 -8.87
C GLY A 59 -19.38 -7.54 -8.01
N ASP A 60 -20.70 -7.65 -8.00
CA ASP A 60 -21.60 -6.72 -7.30
C ASP A 60 -21.43 -6.76 -5.78
N TYR A 61 -21.06 -7.92 -5.22
CA TYR A 61 -20.79 -8.07 -3.80
C TYR A 61 -19.63 -7.15 -3.35
N GLY A 62 -18.50 -7.24 -4.07
CA GLY A 62 -17.34 -6.40 -3.77
C GLY A 62 -17.67 -4.92 -3.91
N ALA A 63 -18.36 -4.55 -4.99
CA ALA A 63 -18.78 -3.18 -5.25
C ALA A 63 -19.62 -2.61 -4.10
N GLY A 64 -20.65 -3.34 -3.65
CA GLY A 64 -21.50 -2.92 -2.54
C GLY A 64 -20.76 -2.82 -1.20
N ALA A 65 -19.85 -3.76 -0.93
CA ALA A 65 -19.09 -3.80 0.32
C ALA A 65 -18.16 -2.59 0.50
N ILE A 66 -17.57 -2.08 -0.59
CA ILE A 66 -16.62 -0.96 -0.52
C ILE A 66 -17.27 0.42 -0.76
N GLU A 67 -18.47 0.48 -1.35
CA GLU A 67 -19.08 1.72 -1.88
C GLU A 67 -19.10 2.87 -0.86
N ARG A 68 -19.53 2.56 0.38
CA ARG A 68 -19.66 3.54 1.47
C ARG A 68 -18.34 3.84 2.17
N SER A 69 -17.42 2.88 2.20
CA SER A 69 -16.23 2.95 3.05
C SER A 69 -14.98 3.46 2.32
N LEU A 70 -14.90 3.27 1.01
CA LEU A 70 -13.75 3.64 0.20
C LEU A 70 -13.72 5.16 -0.05
N ARG A 71 -12.70 5.84 0.49
CA ARG A 71 -12.42 7.25 0.18
C ARG A 71 -10.93 7.52 0.04
N VAL A 72 -10.57 8.39 -0.90
CA VAL A 72 -9.20 8.90 -1.04
C VAL A 72 -9.05 10.09 -0.09
N LYS A 73 -8.18 9.96 0.92
CA LYS A 73 -7.94 11.02 1.91
C LYS A 73 -6.85 11.98 1.47
N TYR A 74 -5.84 11.47 0.77
CA TYR A 74 -4.70 12.23 0.30
C TYR A 74 -4.23 11.66 -1.03
N LEU A 75 -3.83 12.56 -1.93
CA LEU A 75 -3.17 12.24 -3.19
C LEU A 75 -2.13 13.32 -3.46
N SER A 76 -0.89 12.93 -3.66
CA SER A 76 0.18 13.78 -4.17
C SER A 76 0.59 13.31 -5.55
N ASN A 77 0.35 14.13 -6.57
CA ASN A 77 0.82 13.84 -7.93
C ASN A 77 2.34 14.00 -8.05
N ALA A 78 2.94 14.88 -7.23
CA ALA A 78 4.39 15.11 -7.23
C ALA A 78 5.18 13.90 -6.74
N THR A 79 4.67 13.22 -5.71
CA THR A 79 5.32 12.04 -5.10
C THR A 79 4.68 10.72 -5.53
N SER A 80 3.60 10.78 -6.31
CA SER A 80 2.84 9.60 -6.73
C SER A 80 2.34 8.73 -5.57
N THR A 81 2.10 9.33 -4.39
CA THR A 81 1.65 8.65 -3.16
C THR A 81 0.20 9.01 -2.86
N CYS A 82 -0.60 8.03 -2.44
CA CYS A 82 -1.97 8.24 -1.98
C CYS A 82 -2.28 7.51 -0.67
N ILE A 83 -3.23 8.07 0.08
CA ILE A 83 -3.77 7.47 1.30
C ILE A 83 -5.24 7.18 1.09
N LEU A 84 -5.60 5.92 1.25
CA LEU A 84 -6.96 5.42 1.07
C LEU A 84 -7.56 5.04 2.43
N GLN A 85 -8.82 5.37 2.63
CA GLN A 85 -9.65 4.96 3.76
C GLN A 85 -10.59 3.84 3.28
N CYS A 86 -10.74 2.78 4.07
CA CYS A 86 -11.66 1.68 3.80
C CYS A 86 -12.15 1.02 5.11
N SER A 87 -13.17 0.17 5.03
CA SER A 87 -13.62 -0.64 6.17
C SER A 87 -12.58 -1.68 6.58
N ARG A 88 -12.48 -1.98 7.88
CA ARG A 88 -11.62 -3.07 8.39
C ARG A 88 -11.96 -4.43 7.80
N GLU A 89 -13.21 -4.68 7.44
CA GLU A 89 -13.64 -5.99 6.94
C GLU A 89 -13.25 -6.20 5.47
N HIS A 90 -13.17 -5.11 4.69
CA HIS A 90 -13.06 -5.18 3.22
C HIS A 90 -11.77 -4.57 2.67
N TYR A 91 -10.79 -4.23 3.53
CA TYR A 91 -9.51 -3.66 3.07
C TYR A 91 -8.72 -4.61 2.15
N ARG A 92 -8.88 -5.93 2.33
CA ARG A 92 -8.24 -6.96 1.48
C ARG A 92 -8.76 -6.92 0.04
N LEU A 93 -10.05 -6.63 -0.15
CA LEU A 93 -10.63 -6.47 -1.49
C LEU A 93 -10.01 -5.26 -2.22
N VAL A 94 -9.88 -4.14 -1.50
CA VAL A 94 -9.25 -2.92 -2.03
C VAL A 94 -7.77 -3.18 -2.34
N TRP A 95 -7.04 -3.88 -1.47
CA TRP A 95 -5.65 -4.25 -1.72
C TRP A 95 -5.52 -5.10 -2.98
N ALA A 96 -6.29 -6.18 -3.10
CA ALA A 96 -6.26 -7.04 -4.27
C ALA A 96 -6.58 -6.27 -5.58
N ALA A 97 -7.58 -5.39 -5.54
CA ALA A 97 -7.89 -4.54 -6.68
C ALA A 97 -6.73 -3.62 -7.05
N LEU A 98 -6.09 -2.96 -6.08
CA LEU A 98 -4.92 -2.11 -6.34
C LEU A 98 -3.79 -2.90 -7.03
N THR A 99 -3.51 -4.13 -6.59
CA THR A 99 -2.44 -4.93 -7.20
C THR A 99 -2.72 -5.34 -8.65
N MET A 100 -3.99 -5.37 -9.06
CA MET A 100 -4.40 -5.71 -10.44
C MET A 100 -4.57 -4.48 -11.33
N MET A 101 -4.64 -3.27 -10.77
CA MET A 101 -4.71 -2.03 -11.53
C MET A 101 -3.39 -1.78 -12.26
N LYS A 102 -3.46 -1.66 -13.59
CA LYS A 102 -2.27 -1.47 -14.45
C LYS A 102 -2.09 -0.05 -14.98
N ASN A 103 -3.11 0.80 -14.90
CA ASN A 103 -3.09 2.14 -15.51
C ASN A 103 -3.64 3.20 -14.54
N VAL A 104 -3.05 4.40 -14.55
CA VAL A 104 -3.60 5.53 -13.78
C VAL A 104 -4.75 6.17 -14.57
N PRO A 105 -5.94 6.35 -13.95
CA PRO A 105 -7.09 6.96 -14.62
C PRO A 105 -6.86 8.46 -14.83
N THR A 106 -6.62 8.85 -16.08
CA THR A 106 -6.40 10.23 -16.50
C THR A 106 -7.59 10.74 -17.31
N LYS A 107 -7.88 12.06 -17.27
CA LYS A 107 -9.00 12.65 -18.03
C LYS A 107 -8.92 12.46 -19.56
N GLN A 108 -7.72 12.21 -20.10
CA GLN A 108 -7.45 12.22 -21.54
C GLN A 108 -7.30 10.81 -22.16
N GLY A 109 -7.55 9.73 -21.40
CA GLY A 109 -7.46 8.37 -21.91
C GLY A 109 -6.84 7.38 -20.91
N PRO A 110 -6.53 6.15 -21.35
CA PRO A 110 -5.74 5.22 -20.54
C PRO A 110 -4.40 5.88 -20.24
N GLY A 111 -4.17 6.21 -18.97
CA GLY A 111 -2.94 6.86 -18.53
C GLY A 111 -1.73 5.95 -18.65
N LEU A 112 -0.58 6.44 -18.18
CA LEU A 112 0.65 5.67 -18.21
C LEU A 112 0.50 4.34 -17.45
N PRO A 113 1.13 3.26 -17.95
CA PRO A 113 1.16 1.98 -17.26
C PRO A 113 1.94 2.14 -15.95
N CYS A 114 1.30 1.68 -14.87
CA CYS A 114 1.74 1.89 -13.51
C CYS A 114 1.48 0.66 -12.65
N ILE A 115 2.23 0.56 -11.55
CA ILE A 115 2.02 -0.43 -10.51
C ILE A 115 1.62 0.30 -9.24
N PHE A 116 0.44 -0.03 -8.71
CA PHE A 116 0.02 0.42 -7.39
C PHE A 116 0.61 -0.50 -6.32
N ARG A 117 1.54 0.03 -5.53
CA ARG A 117 2.19 -0.70 -4.45
C ARG A 117 1.64 -0.27 -3.11
N VAL A 118 0.94 -1.17 -2.42
CA VAL A 118 0.53 -0.97 -1.03
C VAL A 118 1.74 -1.13 -0.11
N VAL A 119 2.04 -0.09 0.65
CA VAL A 119 3.24 0.01 1.48
C VAL A 119 2.95 -0.39 2.92
N ARG A 120 1.86 0.16 3.45
CA ARG A 120 1.49 0.03 4.85
C ARG A 120 -0.01 0.05 4.99
N VAL A 121 -0.52 -0.77 5.92
CA VAL A 121 -1.90 -0.71 6.38
C VAL A 121 -1.90 -0.36 7.86
N SER A 122 -2.78 0.57 8.28
CA SER A 122 -2.92 0.96 9.67
C SER A 122 -4.37 1.21 10.06
N GLY A 123 -4.66 1.22 11.35
CA GLY A 123 -5.96 1.65 11.89
C GLY A 123 -6.09 3.17 12.07
N THR A 124 -4.97 3.90 12.14
CA THR A 124 -4.96 5.36 12.35
C THR A 124 -4.19 6.07 11.25
N ILE A 125 -4.72 7.23 10.82
CA ILE A 125 -4.10 8.05 9.78
C ILE A 125 -2.72 8.57 10.22
N LYS A 126 -2.58 8.96 11.48
CA LYS A 126 -1.31 9.45 12.06
C LYS A 126 -0.15 8.47 11.86
N LYS A 127 -0.40 7.17 12.04
CA LYS A 127 0.63 6.14 11.82
C LYS A 127 0.99 5.97 10.35
N VAL A 128 0.05 6.16 9.44
CA VAL A 128 0.32 6.14 7.99
C VAL A 128 1.12 7.37 7.57
N GLU A 129 0.80 8.54 8.12
CA GLU A 129 1.56 9.78 7.87
C GLU A 129 2.99 9.68 8.40
N GLU A 130 3.18 9.18 9.63
CA GLU A 130 4.51 8.92 10.21
C GLU A 130 5.34 7.99 9.30
N GLU A 131 4.74 6.91 8.80
CA GLU A 131 5.40 5.97 7.88
C GLU A 131 5.69 6.58 6.50
N ALA A 132 4.78 7.38 5.95
CA ALA A 132 4.99 8.07 4.68
C ALA A 132 6.18 9.04 4.78
N ILE A 133 6.28 9.80 5.87
CA ILE A 133 7.40 10.72 6.13
C ILE A 133 8.70 9.95 6.33
N ARG A 134 8.67 8.86 7.12
CA ARG A 134 9.84 7.99 7.36
C ARG A 134 10.40 7.47 6.03
N ARG A 135 9.51 6.97 5.16
CA ARG A 135 9.89 6.43 3.85
C ARG A 135 10.40 7.50 2.90
N ALA A 136 9.75 8.67 2.85
CA ALA A 136 10.21 9.77 2.02
C ALA A 136 11.63 10.20 2.39
N LYS A 137 11.95 10.28 3.70
CA LYS A 137 13.30 10.58 4.19
C LYS A 137 14.31 9.50 3.78
N GLN A 138 13.96 8.22 3.90
CA GLN A 138 14.81 7.11 3.47
C GLN A 138 15.08 7.13 1.97
N LEU A 139 14.06 7.41 1.16
CA LEU A 139 14.19 7.53 -0.30
C LEU A 139 15.15 8.67 -0.67
N ILE A 140 15.01 9.84 -0.03
CA ILE A 140 15.92 10.97 -0.24
C ILE A 140 17.36 10.62 0.14
N LEU A 141 17.57 9.92 1.26
CA LEU A 141 18.91 9.47 1.67
C LEU A 141 19.51 8.50 0.64
N ALA A 142 18.73 7.50 0.23
CA ALA A 142 19.18 6.50 -0.75
C ALA A 142 19.48 7.12 -2.12
N ALA A 143 18.66 8.07 -2.58
CA ALA A 143 18.92 8.78 -3.82
C ALA A 143 20.19 9.64 -3.75
N LYS A 144 20.50 10.24 -2.59
CA LYS A 144 21.76 10.97 -2.38
C LYS A 144 22.98 10.05 -2.39
N ASP A 145 22.87 8.89 -1.75
CA ASP A 145 23.95 7.89 -1.70
C ASP A 145 24.23 7.30 -3.10
N GLU A 146 23.18 7.06 -3.89
CA GLU A 146 23.28 6.59 -5.28
C GLU A 146 23.96 7.65 -6.18
N MET A 147 23.59 8.93 -6.04
CA MET A 147 24.28 10.02 -6.74
C MET A 147 25.74 10.21 -6.30
N ALA A 148 26.09 9.80 -5.07
CA ALA A 148 27.46 9.81 -4.56
C ALA A 148 28.29 8.56 -4.97
N GLY A 149 27.70 7.60 -5.70
CA GLY A 149 28.37 6.40 -6.19
C GLY A 149 28.43 5.23 -5.19
N ASN A 150 27.70 5.28 -4.08
CA ASN A 150 27.67 4.23 -3.06
C ASN A 150 26.38 3.38 -3.16
N GLU A 151 26.26 2.60 -4.22
CA GLU A 151 25.08 1.73 -4.48
C GLU A 151 24.78 0.73 -3.34
N THR A 152 25.83 0.21 -2.71
CA THR A 152 25.71 -0.75 -1.58
C THR A 152 25.10 -0.10 -0.33
N SER A 153 25.46 1.16 -0.05
CA SER A 153 24.87 1.95 1.05
C SER A 153 23.42 2.30 0.76
N ALA A 154 23.10 2.65 -0.49
CA ALA A 154 21.73 2.98 -0.90
C ALA A 154 20.77 1.78 -0.70
N LEU A 155 21.18 0.58 -1.10
CA LEU A 155 20.40 -0.64 -0.86
C LEU A 155 20.25 -0.95 0.64
N GLN A 156 21.32 -0.79 1.42
CA GLN A 156 21.27 -1.03 2.87
C GLN A 156 20.37 -0.03 3.60
N SER A 157 20.32 1.22 3.15
CA SER A 157 19.41 2.25 3.67
C SER A 157 17.94 1.97 3.33
N LEU A 158 17.67 1.43 2.13
CA LEU A 158 16.31 1.10 1.67
C LEU A 158 15.75 -0.17 2.29
N PHE A 159 16.56 -1.22 2.39
CA PHE A 159 16.14 -2.52 2.91
C PHE A 159 16.39 -2.67 4.41
N GLY A 160 17.11 -1.72 5.01
CA GLY A 160 17.62 -1.80 6.38
C GLY A 160 18.74 -2.83 6.46
N ALA A 161 19.85 -2.48 7.11
CA ALA A 161 20.74 -3.50 7.63
C ALA A 161 19.91 -4.39 8.58
N LYS A 162 19.76 -5.68 8.27
CA LYS A 162 19.15 -6.66 9.18
C LYS A 162 19.86 -6.56 10.53
N ASN A 163 19.23 -5.89 11.49
CA ASN A 163 19.52 -6.06 12.90
C ASN A 163 18.20 -6.32 13.63
N SER A 164 18.15 -7.51 14.24
CA SER A 164 17.12 -8.06 15.12
C SER A 164 15.82 -8.51 14.47
N THR A 165 15.72 -9.83 14.31
CA THR A 165 14.57 -10.65 14.74
C THR A 165 13.67 -9.91 15.75
N ASN A 166 12.41 -9.63 15.39
CA ASN A 166 11.22 -9.60 16.28
C ASN A 166 10.04 -8.73 15.78
N ASP A 167 9.60 -8.80 14.51
CA ASP A 167 8.27 -8.20 14.19
C ASP A 167 7.56 -8.74 12.93
N VAL A 168 7.61 -10.05 12.72
CA VAL A 168 6.63 -10.73 11.84
C VAL A 168 6.09 -11.96 12.57
N ALA A 169 5.41 -11.74 13.69
CA ALA A 169 4.52 -12.75 14.24
C ALA A 169 3.23 -12.74 13.42
N MET A 170 3.14 -13.65 12.45
CA MET A 170 1.87 -14.16 11.96
C MET A 170 1.16 -14.79 13.16
N VAL A 171 0.06 -14.19 13.59
CA VAL A 171 -0.88 -14.81 14.54
C VAL A 171 -2.24 -14.84 13.85
N ASP A 172 -2.36 -15.75 12.88
CA ASP A 172 -3.62 -16.48 12.74
C ASP A 172 -3.54 -17.62 13.76
N ARG A 173 -4.35 -17.54 14.80
CA ARG A 173 -4.56 -18.61 15.77
C ARG A 173 -6.05 -18.78 15.93
N ASP A 174 -6.65 -19.36 14.90
CA ASP A 174 -7.87 -20.14 15.06
C ASP A 174 -7.39 -21.52 15.55
N ASP A 175 -7.65 -21.83 16.82
CA ASP A 175 -7.50 -23.18 17.35
C ASP A 175 -8.65 -23.42 18.33
N GLU A 176 -9.72 -24.01 17.79
CA GLU A 176 -10.76 -24.69 18.56
C GLU A 176 -10.14 -25.86 19.31
N SER A 177 -10.18 -25.85 20.64
CA SER A 177 -10.20 -27.09 21.45
C SER A 177 -10.49 -26.77 22.91
N ASP A 178 -11.77 -26.73 23.27
CA ASP A 178 -12.20 -27.05 24.64
C ASP A 178 -13.02 -28.34 24.59
N LEU A 179 -12.29 -29.46 24.58
CA LEU A 179 -12.81 -30.78 24.91
C LEU A 179 -11.99 -31.37 26.05
N ASP A 180 -12.66 -31.41 27.20
CA ASP A 180 -12.73 -32.52 28.15
C ASP A 180 -11.53 -32.82 29.05
N ALA A 181 -11.78 -32.71 30.36
CA ALA A 181 -11.12 -33.52 31.38
C ALA A 181 -12.03 -33.62 32.60
N GLY A 182 -12.80 -34.72 32.66
CA GLY A 182 -13.43 -35.20 33.87
C GLY A 182 -12.39 -35.51 34.94
N ASP A 183 -12.74 -35.20 36.18
CA ASP A 183 -12.07 -35.75 37.35
C ASP A 183 -13.13 -36.44 38.22
N SER A 184 -12.96 -37.75 38.33
CA SER A 184 -13.75 -38.64 39.17
C SER A 184 -12.77 -39.34 40.12
N GLU A 185 -13.22 -39.43 41.37
CA GLU A 185 -12.66 -40.20 42.51
C GLU A 185 -11.58 -39.47 43.34
N GLU A 186 -11.51 -39.51 44.66
CA GLU A 186 -12.33 -40.00 45.78
C GLU A 186 -11.50 -39.63 47.05
N ASN A 187 -12.11 -39.09 48.10
CA ASN A 187 -11.82 -39.36 49.53
C ASN A 187 -12.37 -38.26 50.45
N GLY A 188 -13.25 -38.65 51.38
CA GLY A 188 -13.70 -37.83 52.53
C GLY A 188 -15.15 -38.08 52.90
#